data_AF-K8PDB9-F1
#
_entry.id   AF-K8PDB9-F1
#
_cell.length_a   1.000
_cell.length_b   1.000
_cell.length_c   1.000
_cell.angle_alpha   90.00
_cell.angle_beta   90.00
_cell.angle_gamma   90.00
#
_symmetry.space_group_name_H-M   'P 1'
#
loop_
_entity.id
_entity.type
_entity.pdbx_description
1 polymer ?
#
loop_
_entity_poly.entity_id
_entity_poly.type
_entity_poly.pdbx_seq_one_letter_code
_entity_poly.pdbx_strand_id
1 'polypeptide(L)' 'MKLLLIALALATASFAFIGQADARGYRYCLKSSPGPGDCRYASYQQCKASASGVGGTCVRNYGRR' A
#
# COMPACT_ATOMS: atom_id res chain seq x y z
N MET A 1 4.75 -6.75 -34.81
CA MET A 1 3.85 -5.78 -34.15
C MET A 1 2.77 -6.42 -33.27
N LYS A 2 2.14 -7.55 -33.66
CA LYS A 2 1.17 -8.25 -32.79
C LYS A 2 1.73 -8.71 -31.43
N LEU A 3 3.01 -9.11 -31.38
CA LEU A 3 3.65 -9.60 -30.15
C LEU A 3 3.86 -8.52 -29.08
N LEU A 4 4.06 -7.25 -29.49
CA LEU A 4 4.23 -6.13 -28.55
C LEU A 4 2.91 -5.76 -27.87
N LEU A 5 1.78 -5.90 -28.58
CA LEU A 5 0.45 -5.65 -28.04
C LEU A 5 0.06 -6.71 -26.98
N ILE A 6 0.47 -7.95 -27.17
CA ILE A 6 0.21 -9.05 -26.22
C ILE A 6 1.01 -8.85 -24.93
N ALA A 7 2.26 -8.40 -25.01
CA ALA A 7 3.09 -8.11 -23.84
C ALA A 7 2.57 -6.94 -23.00
N LEU A 8 1.99 -5.92 -23.64
CA LEU A 8 1.43 -4.75 -22.94
C LEU A 8 0.13 -5.07 -22.17
N ALA A 9 -0.66 -6.04 -22.65
CA ALA A 9 -1.92 -6.45 -22.02
C ALA A 9 -1.72 -7.19 -20.68
N LEU A 10 -0.54 -7.76 -20.44
CA LEU A 10 -0.21 -8.48 -19.20
C LEU A 10 0.23 -7.54 -18.05
N ALA A 11 0.53 -6.28 -18.34
CA ALA A 11 1.10 -5.34 -17.37
C ALA A 11 0.06 -4.54 -16.54
N THR A 12 -1.24 -4.69 -16.83
CA THR A 12 -2.29 -3.83 -16.23
C THR A 12 -3.01 -4.43 -15.02
N ALA A 13 -2.69 -5.66 -14.62
CA ALA A 13 -3.46 -6.38 -13.57
C ALA A 13 -3.04 -6.05 -12.11
N SER A 14 -2.03 -5.22 -11.86
CA SER A 14 -1.44 -5.05 -10.52
C SER A 14 -1.96 -3.86 -9.69
N PHE A 15 -2.93 -3.08 -10.19
CA PHE A 15 -3.38 -1.85 -9.50
C PHE A 15 -4.72 -1.96 -8.75
N ALA A 16 -5.40 -3.12 -8.76
CA ALA A 16 -6.73 -3.27 -8.17
C ALA A 16 -6.70 -3.81 -6.72
N PHE A 17 -6.04 -3.11 -5.81
CA PHE A 17 -6.23 -3.31 -4.36
C PHE A 17 -6.43 -1.98 -3.65
N ILE A 18 -7.43 -1.21 -4.08
CA ILE A 18 -8.03 -0.18 -3.23
C ILE A 18 -9.00 -0.91 -2.29
N GLY A 19 -8.44 -1.57 -1.28
CA GLY A 19 -9.24 -2.28 -0.27
C GLY A 19 -10.20 -1.32 0.41
N GLN A 20 -11.43 -1.80 0.67
CA GLN A 20 -12.38 -1.14 1.55
C GLN A 20 -11.67 -0.71 2.84
N ALA A 21 -12.02 0.47 3.38
CA ALA A 21 -11.58 0.93 4.70
C ALA A 21 -12.20 0.06 5.79
N ASP A 22 -11.75 -1.18 5.84
CA ASP A 22 -12.10 -2.16 6.84
C ASP A 22 -11.32 -1.77 8.10
N ALA A 23 -12.00 -1.65 9.24
CA ALA A 23 -11.35 -1.51 10.55
C ALA A 23 -10.67 -2.82 10.99
N ARG A 24 -10.15 -3.60 10.03
CA ARG A 24 -9.23 -4.70 10.31
C ARG A 24 -8.08 -4.11 11.10
N GLY A 25 -7.64 -4.82 12.14
CA GLY A 25 -6.47 -4.48 12.94
C GLY A 25 -5.18 -4.56 12.12
N TYR A 26 -5.06 -3.74 11.09
CA TYR A 26 -3.88 -3.60 10.25
C TYR A 26 -2.71 -3.25 11.14
N ARG A 27 -1.63 -4.00 11.01
CA ARG A 27 -0.51 -3.96 11.96
C ARG A 27 0.45 -2.81 11.69
N TYR A 28 0.35 -2.16 10.53
CA TYR A 28 1.31 -1.14 10.11
C TYR A 28 0.64 0.10 9.52
N CYS A 29 1.25 1.26 9.77
CA CYS A 29 0.85 2.55 9.23
C CYS A 29 2.01 3.23 8.50
N LEU A 30 1.72 3.90 7.39
CA LEU A 30 2.66 4.77 6.68
C LEU A 30 2.53 6.21 7.19
N LYS A 31 3.65 6.80 7.59
CA LYS A 31 3.77 8.18 8.08
C LYS A 31 4.56 9.02 7.08
N SER A 32 3.86 9.78 6.26
CA SER A 32 4.46 10.74 5.32
C SER A 32 4.25 12.20 5.74
N SER A 33 3.35 12.46 6.69
CA SER A 33 3.03 13.78 7.22
C SER A 33 2.64 13.70 8.70
N PRO A 34 2.63 14.84 9.43
CA PRO A 34 2.09 14.90 10.79
C PRO A 34 0.62 14.43 10.83
N GLY A 35 0.27 13.62 11.83
CA GLY A 35 -1.08 13.08 12.02
C GLY A 35 -1.13 11.55 12.15
N PRO A 36 -2.33 10.93 12.05
CA PRO A 36 -2.52 9.50 12.26
C PRO A 36 -1.74 8.60 11.29
N GLY A 37 -1.49 9.07 10.07
CA GLY A 37 -0.88 8.26 9.01
C GLY A 37 -1.87 7.30 8.35
N ASP A 38 -1.38 6.58 7.35
CA ASP A 38 -2.16 5.64 6.57
C ASP A 38 -2.04 4.22 7.11
N CYS A 39 -3.03 3.76 7.87
CA CYS A 39 -3.01 2.51 8.64
C CYS A 39 -3.74 1.34 7.95
N ARG A 40 -3.49 1.12 6.66
CA ARG A 40 -4.16 0.08 5.85
C ARG A 40 -3.29 -1.13 5.52
N TYR A 41 -2.12 -1.27 6.14
CA TYR A 41 -1.11 -2.27 5.75
C TYR A 41 -1.10 -3.48 6.67
N ALA A 42 -1.25 -4.67 6.08
CA ALA A 42 -1.23 -5.94 6.82
C ALA A 42 0.19 -6.39 7.17
N SER A 43 1.19 -6.03 6.34
CA SER A 43 2.60 -6.36 6.55
C SER A 43 3.50 -5.14 6.38
N TYR A 44 4.67 -5.20 7.02
CA TYR A 44 5.69 -4.15 6.90
C TYR A 44 6.20 -3.99 5.47
N GLN A 45 6.31 -5.09 4.72
CA GLN A 45 6.76 -5.09 3.33
C GLN A 45 5.77 -4.35 2.42
N GLN A 46 4.47 -4.57 2.62
CA GLN A 46 3.43 -3.85 1.88
C GLN A 46 3.52 -2.35 2.13
N CYS A 47 3.69 -1.95 3.40
CA CYS A 47 3.90 -0.54 3.75
C CYS A 47 5.17 0.03 3.09
N LYS A 48 6.29 -0.70 3.11
CA LYS A 48 7.55 -0.25 2.49
C LYS A 48 7.42 -0.06 0.99
N ALA A 49 6.70 -0.96 0.30
CA ALA A 49 6.46 -0.83 -1.14
C ALA A 49 5.67 0.44 -1.47
N SER A 50 4.71 0.82 -0.64
CA SER A 50 4.02 2.11 -0.79
C SER A 50 4.93 3.29 -0.41
N ALA A 51 5.69 3.18 0.68
CA ALA A 51 6.64 4.20 1.12
C ALA A 51 7.72 4.50 0.08
N SER A 52 8.14 3.53 -0.73
CA SER A 52 9.07 3.80 -1.84
C SER A 52 8.50 4.71 -2.93
N GLY A 53 7.17 4.80 -3.06
CA GLY A 53 6.53 5.67 -4.04
C GLY A 53 6.19 7.06 -3.51
N VAL A 54 5.79 7.16 -2.23
CA VAL A 54 5.30 8.43 -1.64
C VAL A 54 6.25 9.07 -0.62
N GLY A 55 7.31 8.36 -0.23
CA GLY A 55 8.16 8.73 0.90
C GLY A 55 7.51 8.51 2.27
N GLY A 56 8.32 8.55 3.33
CA GLY A 56 7.86 8.41 4.70
C GLY A 56 8.32 7.13 5.41
N THR A 57 7.75 6.86 6.57
CA THR A 57 8.19 5.79 7.47
C THR A 57 7.07 4.84 7.82
N CYS A 58 7.37 3.55 7.82
CA CYS A 58 6.45 2.51 8.24
C CYS A 58 6.58 2.26 9.75
N VAL A 59 5.48 2.40 10.47
CA VAL A 59 5.41 2.21 11.93
C VAL A 59 4.36 1.16 12.28
N ARG A 60 4.46 0.56 13.47
CA ARG A 60 3.42 -0.35 13.96
C ARG A 60 2.14 0.44 14.26
N ASN A 61 0.98 -0.12 13.93
CA ASN A 61 -0.30 0.42 14.35
C ASN A 61 -0.52 0.08 15.82
N TYR A 62 -0.67 1.10 16.66
CA TYR A 62 -0.92 0.92 18.09
C TYR A 62 -2.40 1.04 18.47
N GLY A 63 -3.30 1.33 17.51
CA GLY A 63 -4.73 1.52 17.75
C GLY A 63 -5.07 2.71 18.65
N ARG A 64 -6.36 2.89 18.98
CA ARG A 64 -6.77 3.69 20.14
C ARG A 64 -6.52 2.82 21.38
N ARG A 65 -5.51 3.14 22.19
CA ARG A 65 -5.46 2.68 23.59
C ARG A 65 -6.47 3.47 24.41
#